data_AF-A0A9P7V3H4-F1
#
_entry.id   AF-A0A9P7V3H4-F1
#
_cell.length_a   1.000
_cell.length_b   1.000
_cell.length_c   1.000
_cell.angle_alpha   90.00
_cell.angle_beta   90.00
_cell.angle_gamma   90.00
#
_symmetry.space_group_name_H-M   'P 1'
#
loop_
_entity.id
_entity.type
_entity.pdbx_description
1 polymer ?
#
loop_
_entity_poly.entity_id
_entity_poly.type
_entity_poly.pdbx_seq_one_letter_code
_entity_poly.pdbx_strand_id
1 'polypeptide(L)'
;MIPTPDISHLTARDYDLVYEPAEDTFLLLDALEHDFDDLKALSPATCLEIGSGTGCVSSFIGQILGSSTLYLCTDINSHACNYSFEPNTHLFCSAFLSPSGSECLRTSGCMGRGLSWDAGHKQIPRCGRRPSLTQG
;
A
#
# COMPACT_ATOMS: atom_id res chain seq x y z
N MET A 1 -15.17 -4.18 15.48
CA MET A 1 -14.71 -5.31 14.68
C MET A 1 -14.68 -4.92 13.23
N ILE A 2 -13.54 -4.38 12.84
CA ILE A 2 -13.18 -4.12 11.45
C ILE A 2 -12.81 -5.47 10.84
N PRO A 3 -13.36 -5.85 9.67
CA PRO A 3 -13.05 -7.14 9.08
C PRO A 3 -11.60 -7.19 8.61
N THR A 4 -10.93 -8.31 8.82
CA THR A 4 -9.63 -8.56 8.20
C THR A 4 -9.76 -8.47 6.68
N PRO A 5 -8.80 -7.85 5.96
CA PRO A 5 -8.87 -7.73 4.51
C PRO A 5 -8.95 -9.07 3.81
N ASP A 6 -9.63 -9.10 2.66
CA ASP A 6 -9.81 -10.31 1.87
C ASP A 6 -8.53 -10.66 1.09
N ILE A 7 -7.84 -11.70 1.54
CA ILE A 7 -6.64 -12.25 0.91
C ILE A 7 -6.94 -13.48 0.03
N SER A 8 -8.21 -13.80 -0.22
CA SER A 8 -8.61 -14.99 -1.01
C SER A 8 -8.12 -14.99 -2.45
N HIS A 9 -7.70 -13.84 -2.97
CA HIS A 9 -7.09 -13.68 -4.28
C HIS A 9 -5.65 -14.25 -4.34
N LEU A 10 -5.03 -14.53 -3.19
CA LEU A 10 -3.71 -15.13 -3.09
C LEU A 10 -3.81 -16.66 -3.07
N THR A 11 -2.93 -17.31 -3.82
CA THR A 11 -2.83 -18.76 -3.88
C THR A 11 -1.63 -19.27 -3.09
N ALA A 12 -1.62 -20.57 -2.77
CA ALA A 12 -0.47 -21.20 -2.10
C ALA A 12 0.87 -20.99 -2.83
N ARG A 13 0.85 -20.81 -4.16
CA ARG A 13 2.05 -20.51 -4.96
C ARG A 13 2.53 -19.07 -4.80
N ASP A 14 1.63 -18.15 -4.47
CA ASP A 14 2.00 -16.77 -4.20
C ASP A 14 2.71 -16.66 -2.84
N TYR A 15 2.36 -17.53 -1.89
CA TYR A 15 3.03 -17.62 -0.58
C TYR A 15 4.46 -18.20 -0.65
N ASP A 16 4.82 -18.90 -1.73
CA ASP A 16 6.22 -19.25 -1.99
C ASP A 16 7.09 -18.00 -2.27
N LEU A 17 6.46 -16.91 -2.70
CA LEU A 17 7.10 -15.68 -3.14
C LEU A 17 6.85 -14.50 -2.21
N VAL A 18 5.84 -14.55 -1.34
CA VAL A 18 5.43 -13.44 -0.47
C VAL A 18 5.00 -13.97 0.89
N TYR A 19 5.24 -13.21 1.94
CA TYR A 19 4.87 -13.58 3.29
C TYR A 19 3.35 -13.77 3.46
N GLU A 20 2.92 -14.99 3.79
CA GLU A 20 1.54 -15.29 4.17
C GLU A 20 1.21 -14.64 5.52
N PRO A 21 0.08 -13.90 5.65
CA PRO A 21 -0.35 -13.36 6.94
C PRO A 21 -0.50 -14.45 8.00
N ALA A 22 0.22 -14.28 9.10
CA ALA A 22 0.24 -15.22 10.22
C ALA A 22 -0.05 -14.51 11.56
N GLU A 23 0.21 -15.18 12.67
CA GLU A 23 -0.09 -14.74 14.04
C GLU A 23 0.46 -13.34 14.37
N ASP A 24 1.64 -13.01 13.87
CA ASP A 24 2.29 -11.71 14.04
C ASP A 24 1.55 -10.59 13.30
N THR A 25 1.05 -10.89 12.09
CA THR A 25 0.24 -9.97 11.29
C THR A 25 -1.08 -9.69 12.02
N PHE A 26 -1.77 -10.72 12.50
CA PHE A 26 -3.04 -10.56 13.21
C PHE A 26 -2.87 -9.81 14.53
N LEU A 27 -1.78 -10.05 15.27
CA LEU A 27 -1.46 -9.29 16.47
C LEU A 27 -1.28 -7.80 16.16
N LEU A 28 -0.67 -7.46 15.03
CA LEU A 28 -0.55 -6.07 14.58
C LEU A 28 -1.91 -5.47 14.16
N LEU A 29 -2.78 -6.24 13.50
CA LEU A 29 -4.14 -5.78 13.17
C LEU A 29 -4.95 -5.48 14.43
N ASP A 30 -4.87 -6.35 15.44
CA ASP A 30 -5.55 -6.15 16.73
C ASP A 30 -5.06 -4.88 17.43
N ALA A 31 -3.75 -4.62 17.41
CA ALA A 31 -3.18 -3.40 17.97
C ALA A 31 -3.66 -2.14 17.22
N LEU A 32 -3.72 -2.19 15.89
CA LEU A 32 -4.24 -1.09 15.08
C LEU A 32 -5.74 -0.87 15.28
N GLU A 33 -6.52 -1.94 15.47
CA GLU A 33 -7.94 -1.84 15.81
C GLU A 33 -8.14 -1.23 17.20
N HIS A 34 -7.31 -1.62 18.17
CA HIS A 34 -7.37 -1.06 19.52
C HIS A 34 -7.15 0.46 19.52
N ASP A 35 -6.22 0.95 18.71
CA ASP A 35 -5.87 2.38 18.62
C ASP A 35 -6.69 3.15 17.56
N PHE A 36 -7.81 2.57 17.10
CA PHE A 36 -8.64 3.11 16.01
C PHE A 36 -9.05 4.58 16.19
N ASP A 37 -9.54 4.94 17.38
CA ASP A 37 -10.04 6.30 17.64
C ASP A 37 -8.91 7.33 17.62
N ASP A 38 -7.74 6.98 18.17
CA ASP A 38 -6.55 7.84 18.19
C ASP A 38 -5.97 8.01 16.78
N LEU A 39 -5.92 6.94 16.00
CA LEU A 39 -5.46 6.96 14.61
C LEU A 39 -6.37 7.83 13.74
N LYS A 40 -7.70 7.76 13.93
CA LYS A 40 -8.64 8.64 13.24
C LYS A 40 -8.51 10.10 13.67
N ALA A 41 -8.33 10.35 14.97
CA ALA A 41 -8.16 11.69 15.50
C ALA A 41 -6.89 12.37 14.96
N LEU A 42 -5.83 11.59 14.70
CA LEU A 42 -4.58 12.08 14.11
C LEU A 42 -4.78 12.70 12.71
N SER A 43 -5.75 12.20 11.93
CA SER A 43 -6.01 12.61 10.54
C SER A 43 -4.72 12.71 9.69
N PRO A 44 -3.93 11.62 9.61
CA PRO A 44 -2.62 11.66 8.96
C PRO A 44 -2.78 11.92 7.45
N ALA A 45 -1.92 12.79 6.90
CA ALA A 45 -1.86 13.00 5.47
C ALA A 45 -1.22 11.81 4.73
N THR A 46 -0.39 11.01 5.41
CA THR A 46 0.37 9.91 4.83
C THR A 46 0.57 8.78 5.83
N CYS A 47 0.45 7.55 5.37
CA CYS A 47 0.75 6.30 6.06
C CYS A 47 1.82 5.56 5.25
N LEU A 48 2.88 5.07 5.92
CA LEU A 48 3.96 4.33 5.29
C LEU A 48 4.15 2.99 6.01
N GLU A 49 4.06 1.91 5.25
CA GLU A 49 4.43 0.56 5.69
C GLU A 49 5.79 0.15 5.12
N ILE A 50 6.64 -0.45 5.95
CA ILE A 50 7.93 -1.02 5.56
C ILE A 50 7.87 -2.54 5.76
N GLY A 51 8.14 -3.29 4.70
CA GLY A 51 7.97 -4.75 4.66
C GLY A 51 6.52 -5.15 4.49
N SER A 52 5.87 -4.68 3.43
CA SER A 52 4.42 -4.85 3.27
C SER A 52 3.96 -6.27 2.98
N GLY A 53 4.84 -7.16 2.50
CA GLY A 53 4.47 -8.53 2.17
C GLY A 53 3.27 -8.59 1.22
N THR A 54 2.18 -9.20 1.68
CA THR A 54 0.91 -9.30 0.95
C THR A 54 0.10 -8.00 0.92
N GLY A 55 0.48 -7.01 1.71
CA GLY A 55 -0.27 -5.75 1.85
C GLY A 55 -1.45 -5.83 2.81
N CYS A 56 -1.59 -6.93 3.58
CA CYS A 56 -2.71 -7.13 4.51
C CYS A 56 -2.85 -5.97 5.52
N VAL A 57 -1.74 -5.55 6.15
CA VAL A 57 -1.74 -4.48 7.15
C VAL A 57 -2.08 -3.13 6.51
N SER A 58 -1.42 -2.80 5.39
CA SER A 58 -1.75 -1.64 4.55
C SER A 58 -3.23 -1.57 4.17
N SER A 59 -3.83 -2.70 3.77
CA SER A 59 -5.26 -2.75 3.43
C SER A 59 -6.15 -2.52 4.65
N PHE A 60 -5.78 -3.08 5.81
CA PHE A 60 -6.53 -2.91 7.04
C PHE A 60 -6.51 -1.46 7.56
N ILE A 61 -5.32 -0.83 7.62
CA ILE A 61 -5.22 0.58 8.04
C ILE A 61 -5.94 1.52 7.06
N GLY A 62 -6.03 1.13 5.78
CA GLY A 62 -6.84 1.80 4.77
C GLY A 62 -8.34 1.84 5.11
N GLN A 63 -8.87 0.77 5.70
CA GLN A 63 -10.25 0.71 6.18
C GLN A 63 -10.48 1.61 7.40
N ILE A 64 -9.45 1.80 8.23
CA ILE A 64 -9.49 2.68 9.41
C ILE A 64 -9.46 4.15 8.98
N LEU A 65 -8.44 4.55 8.23
CA LEU A 65 -8.10 5.95 7.96
C LEU A 65 -8.82 6.52 6.72
N GLY A 66 -9.34 5.67 5.82
CA GLY A 66 -10.13 6.09 4.67
C GLY A 66 -9.34 6.83 3.58
N SER A 67 -10.04 7.57 2.71
CA SER A 67 -9.47 8.15 1.48
C SER A 67 -8.76 9.49 1.66
N SER A 68 -8.74 10.06 2.86
CA SER A 68 -8.01 11.31 3.16
C SER A 68 -6.50 11.12 3.32
N THR A 69 -6.06 9.87 3.43
CA THR A 69 -4.67 9.48 3.72
C THR A 69 -4.02 8.92 2.46
N LEU A 70 -2.78 9.32 2.20
CA LEU A 70 -1.94 8.66 1.19
C LEU A 70 -1.27 7.43 1.79
N TYR A 71 -1.47 6.25 1.22
CA TYR A 71 -0.83 5.01 1.67
C TYR A 71 0.35 4.67 0.77
N LEU A 72 1.51 4.50 1.38
CA LEU A 72 2.75 4.08 0.76
C LEU A 72 3.18 2.77 1.40
N CYS A 73 3.64 1.83 0.59
CA CYS A 73 4.20 0.59 1.10
C CYS A 73 5.53 0.29 0.40
N THR A 74 6.45 -0.31 1.15
CA THR A 74 7.77 -0.68 0.63
C THR A 74 8.09 -2.12 1.01
N ASP A 75 8.79 -2.82 0.13
CA ASP A 75 9.29 -4.15 0.43
C ASP A 75 10.65 -4.37 -0.25
N ILE A 76 11.51 -5.18 0.38
CA ILE A 76 12.77 -5.62 -0.23
C ILE A 76 12.54 -6.73 -1.27
N ASN A 77 11.36 -7.35 -1.27
CA ASN A 77 10.96 -8.37 -2.21
C ASN A 77 10.10 -7.76 -3.32
N SER A 78 10.56 -7.85 -4.57
CA SER A 78 9.87 -7.28 -5.73
C SER A 78 8.53 -7.96 -6.00
N HIS A 79 8.37 -9.22 -5.58
CA HIS A 79 7.10 -9.91 -5.64
C HIS A 79 6.10 -9.26 -4.68
N ALA A 80 6.45 -9.06 -3.41
CA ALA A 80 5.60 -8.42 -2.41
C ALA A 80 5.05 -7.05 -2.88
N CYS A 81 5.88 -6.22 -3.52
CA CYS A 81 5.43 -4.95 -4.09
C CYS A 81 4.36 -5.09 -5.19
N ASN A 82 4.35 -6.21 -5.92
CA ASN A 82 3.33 -6.48 -6.95
C ASN A 82 2.04 -7.05 -6.35
N TYR A 83 2.07 -7.73 -5.20
CA TYR A 83 0.87 -8.31 -4.56
C TYR A 83 0.20 -7.34 -3.59
N SER A 84 0.96 -6.44 -2.95
CA SER A 84 0.40 -5.29 -2.22
C SER A 84 -0.42 -4.34 -3.11
N PHE A 85 -0.51 -4.64 -4.41
CA PHE A 85 -1.33 -3.96 -5.39
C PHE A 85 -2.74 -4.60 -5.45
N GLU A 86 -3.61 -4.26 -4.51
CA GLU A 86 -5.02 -4.59 -4.61
C GLU A 86 -5.78 -3.43 -5.33
N PRO A 87 -6.48 -3.67 -6.45
CA PRO A 87 -7.12 -2.61 -7.25
C PRO A 87 -8.28 -1.89 -6.55
N ASN A 88 -8.80 -2.45 -5.45
CA ASN A 88 -9.92 -1.90 -4.68
C ASN A 88 -9.49 -1.15 -3.42
N THR A 89 -8.21 -1.21 -3.09
CA THR A 89 -7.64 -0.56 -1.91
C THR A 89 -6.93 0.68 -2.42
N HIS A 90 -7.15 1.83 -1.79
CA HIS A 90 -6.55 3.11 -2.18
C HIS A 90 -5.02 3.16 -1.94
N LEU A 91 -4.31 2.05 -2.09
CA LEU A 91 -2.86 1.91 -2.01
C LEU A 91 -2.24 2.39 -3.31
N PHE A 92 -1.88 3.67 -3.35
CA PHE A 92 -1.46 4.33 -4.57
C PHE A 92 0.01 4.09 -4.93
N CYS A 93 0.81 3.43 -4.08
CA CYS A 93 2.24 3.30 -4.34
C CYS A 93 2.93 2.17 -3.57
N SER A 94 3.43 1.18 -4.30
CA SER A 94 4.41 0.21 -3.79
C SER A 94 5.80 0.49 -4.38
N ALA A 95 6.83 0.42 -3.53
CA ALA A 95 8.23 0.61 -3.95
C ALA A 95 9.11 -0.56 -3.51
N PHE A 96 9.93 -1.04 -4.45
CA PHE A 96 10.95 -2.05 -4.21
C PHE A 96 12.23 -1.39 -3.68
N LEU A 97 12.72 -1.82 -2.53
CA LEU A 97 13.95 -1.32 -1.93
C LEU A 97 15.17 -2.04 -2.51
N SER A 98 15.64 -1.58 -3.68
CA SER A 98 16.95 -2.03 -4.20
C SER A 98 18.10 -1.43 -3.38
N PRO A 99 19.14 -2.20 -3.01
CA PRO A 99 20.36 -1.69 -2.38
C PRO A 99 21.06 -0.57 -3.18
N SER A 100 20.79 -0.47 -4.48
CA SER A 100 21.35 0.56 -5.38
C SER A 100 20.47 1.80 -5.57
N GLY A 101 19.26 1.86 -4.99
CA GLY A 101 18.36 3.02 -5.07
C GLY A 101 17.81 3.39 -6.45
N SER A 102 18.03 2.55 -7.48
CA SER A 102 17.81 2.93 -8.89
C SER A 102 16.41 2.62 -9.46
N GLU A 103 15.57 1.86 -8.77
CA GLU A 103 14.21 1.50 -9.22
C GLU A 103 13.25 1.56 -8.04
N CYS A 104 12.42 2.60 -7.93
CA CYS A 104 11.71 2.84 -6.65
C CYS A 104 10.27 3.32 -6.76
N LEU A 105 9.52 3.09 -7.86
CA LEU A 105 8.06 3.34 -7.81
C LEU A 105 7.30 2.57 -8.90
N ARG A 106 6.37 1.70 -8.50
CA ARG A 106 5.30 1.18 -9.37
C ARG A 106 3.99 1.85 -8.94
N THR A 107 3.42 2.70 -9.80
CA THR A 107 2.09 3.30 -9.57
C THR A 107 1.18 2.90 -10.71
N SER A 108 -0.02 2.45 -10.41
CA SER A 108 -0.99 1.92 -11.39
C SER A 108 -1.64 2.97 -12.29
N GLY A 109 -1.41 4.25 -12.04
CA GLY A 109 -1.76 5.35 -12.95
C GLY A 109 -0.65 5.72 -13.95
N CYS A 110 0.51 5.07 -13.85
CA CYS A 110 1.70 5.35 -14.63
C CYS A 110 2.06 4.13 -15.48
N MET A 111 1.23 3.82 -16.47
CA MET A 111 1.68 3.01 -17.59
C MET A 111 2.79 3.80 -18.32
N GLY A 112 4.06 3.49 -18.03
CA GLY A 112 5.19 3.85 -18.88
C GLY A 112 6.21 4.89 -18.37
N ARG A 113 6.23 5.30 -17.09
CA ARG A 113 7.35 6.12 -16.55
C ARG A 113 7.84 5.56 -15.21
N GLY A 114 8.84 4.68 -15.26
CA GLY A 114 9.64 4.41 -14.06
C GLY A 114 10.15 5.74 -13.49
N LEU A 115 10.00 5.96 -12.19
CA LEU A 115 10.64 7.11 -11.55
C LEU A 115 12.14 6.79 -11.40
N SER A 116 12.99 7.39 -12.25
CA SER A 116 14.42 7.43 -11.97
C SER A 116 14.67 8.42 -10.83
N TRP A 117 15.45 7.97 -9.84
CA TRP A 117 15.89 8.79 -8.72
C TRP A 117 17.11 9.63 -9.15
N ASP A 118 16.89 10.59 -10.05
CA ASP A 118 17.89 11.62 -10.32
C ASP A 118 17.74 12.74 -9.30
N ALA A 119 18.86 13.10 -8.65
CA ALA A 119 19.03 13.95 -7.47
C ALA A 119 18.50 15.40 -7.58
N GLY A 120 17.24 15.59 -7.92
CA GLY A 120 16.56 16.87 -7.97
C GLY A 120 15.08 16.66 -7.63
N HIS A 121 14.62 17.38 -6.61
CA HIS A 121 13.22 17.46 -6.15
C HIS A 121 12.20 17.19 -7.29
N LYS A 122 11.69 15.96 -7.37
CA LYS A 122 10.54 15.63 -8.22
C LYS A 122 9.36 15.32 -7.31
N GLN A 123 8.29 16.10 -7.49
CA GLN A 123 7.02 15.91 -6.81
C GLN A 123 6.50 14.49 -7.07
N ILE A 124 6.09 13.81 -6.00
CA ILE A 124 5.25 12.61 -6.10
C ILE A 124 3.96 13.08 -6.81
N PRO A 125 3.62 12.55 -8.00
CA PRO A 125 2.41 12.97 -8.69
C PRO A 125 1.20 12.62 -7.82
N ARG A 126 0.38 13.63 -7.49
CA ARG A 126 -0.93 13.40 -6.85
C ARG A 126 -1.82 12.64 -7.83
N CYS A 127 -1.90 11.32 -7.67
CA CYS A 127 -2.86 10.50 -8.40
C CYS A 127 -4.23 10.67 -7.73
N GLY A 128 -5.19 11.32 -8.41
CA GLY A 128 -6.50 11.56 -7.81
C GLY A 128 -7.38 12.67 -8.39
N ARG A 129 -7.21 13.11 -9.66
CA ARG A 129 -8.36 13.77 -10.32
C ARG A 129 -9.33 12.67 -10.75
N ARG A 130 -10.51 12.65 -10.14
CA ARG A 130 -11.68 11.91 -10.64
C ARG A 130 -11.78 12.10 -12.17
N PRO A 131 -12.17 11.08 -12.94
CA PRO A 131 -12.69 11.35 -14.27
C PRO A 131 -13.88 12.28 -14.08
N SER A 132 -13.86 13.46 -14.68
CA SER A 132 -15.07 14.26 -14.83
C SER A 132 -16.08 13.39 -15.57
N LEU A 133 -17.19 13.04 -14.90
CA LEU A 133 -18.39 12.55 -15.55
C LEU A 133 -18.78 13.59 -16.61
N THR A 134 -18.38 13.34 -17.86
CA THR A 134 -18.96 14.02 -19.00
C THR A 134 -20.39 13.52 -19.10
N GLN A 135 -21.33 14.41 -18.84
CA GLN A 135 -22.74 14.23 -19.20
C GLN A 135 -22.82 13.83 -20.68
N GLY A 136 -23.62 12.79 -20.96
CA GLY A 136 -24.00 12.33 -22.28
C GLY A 136 -25.20 11.42 -22.14
#